data_AF-A0A957KLW9-F1
#
_entry.id   AF-A0A957KLW9-F1
#
_cell.length_a   1.000
_cell.length_b   1.000
_cell.length_c   1.000
_cell.angle_alpha   90.00
_cell.angle_beta   90.00
_cell.angle_gamma   90.00
#
_symmetry.space_group_name_H-M   'P 1'
#
loop_
_entity.id
_entity.type
_entity.pdbx_description
1 polymer ?
#
loop_
_entity_poly.entity_id
_entity_poly.type
_entity_poly.pdbx_seq_one_letter_code
_entity_poly.pdbx_strand_id
1 'polypeptide(L)'
;MKLNLENKVALVTGVSREIGIGAAIARRLAAAGARIFATYYRPYDAAMPWGDRPDEAGAILAELNQLSAAAGLEADLGQPETPARIMAAA
;
A
#
# COMPACT_ATOMS: atom_id res chain seq x y z
N MET A 1 -16.79 14.23 9.71
CA MET A 1 -17.51 12.95 9.56
C MET A 1 -16.52 11.82 9.80
N LYS A 2 -16.77 10.91 10.75
CA LYS A 2 -15.87 9.78 11.04
C LYS A 2 -16.22 8.65 10.08
N LEU A 3 -15.25 8.23 9.27
CA LEU A 3 -15.41 7.09 8.36
C LEU A 3 -15.31 5.82 9.22
N ASN A 4 -16.26 4.88 9.10
CA ASN A 4 -16.18 3.56 9.74
C ASN A 4 -16.07 2.49 8.66
N LEU A 5 -14.97 1.74 8.67
CA LEU A 5 -14.64 0.70 7.70
C LEU A 5 -14.31 -0.64 8.39
N GLU A 6 -14.76 -0.85 9.62
CA GLU A 6 -14.62 -2.14 10.29
C GLU A 6 -15.16 -3.28 9.41
N ASN A 7 -14.47 -4.42 9.44
CA ASN A 7 -14.76 -5.61 8.63
C ASN A 7 -14.64 -5.40 7.10
N LYS A 8 -14.04 -4.30 6.63
CA LYS A 8 -13.70 -4.08 5.22
C LYS A 8 -12.23 -4.38 4.95
N VAL A 9 -11.94 -4.68 3.68
CA VAL A 9 -10.58 -4.72 3.13
C VAL A 9 -10.45 -3.57 2.14
N ALA A 10 -9.35 -2.83 2.22
CA ALA A 10 -8.98 -1.83 1.25
C ALA A 10 -7.71 -2.24 0.52
N LEU A 11 -7.85 -2.48 -0.79
CA LEU A 11 -6.73 -2.60 -1.71
C LEU A 11 -6.28 -1.19 -2.13
N VAL A 12 -5.04 -0.82 -1.81
CA VAL A 12 -4.48 0.50 -2.16
C VAL A 12 -3.23 0.29 -3.02
N THR A 13 -3.25 0.84 -4.23
CA THR A 13 -2.12 0.78 -5.16
C THR A 13 -1.22 2.00 -5.03
N GLY A 14 0.09 1.84 -5.23
CA GLY A 14 1.04 2.96 -5.21
C GLY A 14 1.44 3.41 -3.80
N VAL A 15 1.56 2.48 -2.87
CA VAL A 15 1.96 2.70 -1.47
C VAL A 15 3.48 2.48 -1.32
N SER A 16 4.27 3.10 -2.19
CA SER A 16 5.72 2.90 -2.23
C SER A 16 6.54 3.93 -1.45
N ARG A 17 5.96 5.11 -1.18
CA ARG A 17 6.65 6.26 -0.58
C ARG A 17 5.93 6.79 0.65
N GLU A 18 6.67 7.18 1.69
CA GLU A 18 6.11 7.67 2.96
C GLU A 18 5.28 8.94 2.76
N ILE A 19 5.77 9.86 1.92
CA ILE A 19 5.13 11.13 1.56
C ILE A 19 4.22 11.00 0.32
N GLY A 20 3.88 9.77 -0.10
CA GLY A 20 3.02 9.49 -1.24
C GLY A 20 1.53 9.56 -0.92
N ILE A 21 0.72 9.82 -1.94
CA ILE A 21 -0.75 9.84 -1.83
C ILE A 21 -1.29 8.47 -1.40
N GLY A 22 -0.76 7.38 -1.95
CA GLY A 22 -1.18 6.02 -1.58
C GLY A 22 -0.96 5.73 -0.09
N ALA A 23 0.18 6.14 0.47
CA ALA A 23 0.46 5.99 1.89
C ALA A 23 -0.47 6.83 2.77
N ALA A 24 -0.76 8.08 2.38
CA ALA A 24 -1.71 8.92 3.09
C ALA A 24 -3.14 8.32 3.08
N ILE A 25 -3.58 7.77 1.95
CA ILE A 25 -4.87 7.08 1.82
C ILE A 25 -4.89 5.83 2.70
N ALA A 26 -3.87 4.97 2.62
CA ALA A 26 -3.79 3.74 3.40
C ALA A 26 -3.87 4.01 4.91
N ARG A 27 -3.14 5.02 5.41
CA ARG A 27 -3.21 5.45 6.83
C ARG A 27 -4.62 5.87 7.21
N ARG A 28 -5.29 6.67 6.35
CA ARG A 28 -6.63 7.18 6.62
C ARG A 28 -7.69 6.06 6.67
N LEU A 29 -7.54 5.03 5.84
CA LEU A 29 -8.42 3.86 5.79
C LEU A 29 -8.15 2.90 6.96
N ALA A 30 -6.88 2.65 7.30
CA ALA A 30 -6.48 1.85 8.46
C ALA A 30 -6.99 2.46 9.77
N ALA A 31 -6.82 3.78 9.94
CA ALA A 31 -7.38 4.52 11.09
C ALA A 31 -8.91 4.52 11.14
N ALA A 32 -9.59 4.17 10.04
CA ALA A 32 -11.04 3.98 9.98
C ALA A 32 -11.46 2.52 10.23
N GLY A 33 -10.53 1.60 10.46
CA GLY A 33 -10.78 0.19 10.79
C GLY A 33 -10.71 -0.79 9.62
N ALA A 34 -10.34 -0.35 8.41
CA ALA A 34 -10.18 -1.26 7.28
C ALA A 34 -8.89 -2.07 7.40
N ARG A 35 -8.91 -3.37 7.07
CA ARG A 35 -7.69 -4.13 6.79
C ARG A 35 -7.09 -3.65 5.47
N ILE A 36 -5.77 -3.49 5.39
CA ILE A 36 -5.11 -2.93 4.21
C ILE A 36 -4.37 -4.02 3.44
N PHE A 37 -4.57 -4.05 2.13
CA PHE A 37 -3.65 -4.70 1.21
C PHE A 37 -3.04 -3.63 0.31
N ALA A 38 -1.72 -3.48 0.36
CA ALA A 38 -1.01 -2.43 -0.35
C ALA A 38 -0.19 -2.99 -1.50
N THR A 39 -0.10 -2.26 -2.61
CA THR A 39 0.86 -2.56 -3.67
C THR A 39 1.86 -1.42 -3.85
N TYR A 40 3.09 -1.79 -4.15
CA TYR A 40 4.21 -0.87 -4.37
C TYR A 40 5.11 -1.44 -5.48
N TYR A 41 5.97 -0.61 -6.07
CA TYR A 41 6.90 -1.08 -7.10
C TYR A 41 8.21 -0.30 -7.04
N ARG A 42 9.20 -0.85 -6.32
CA ARG A 42 10.48 -0.17 -6.07
C ARG A 42 11.33 0.07 -7.32
N PRO A 43 11.35 -0.82 -8.34
CA PRO A 43 12.10 -0.57 -9.57
C PRO A 43 11.71 0.74 -10.26
N TYR A 44 10.43 1.13 -10.20
CA TYR A 44 9.99 2.42 -10.72
C TYR A 44 10.56 3.58 -9.90
N ASP A 45 10.44 3.54 -8.57
CA ASP A 45 10.96 4.59 -7.70
C ASP A 45 12.48 4.78 -7.84
N ALA A 46 13.23 3.69 -7.97
CA ALA A 46 14.68 3.72 -8.17
C ALA A 46 15.09 4.36 -9.52
N ALA A 47 14.24 4.31 -10.54
CA ALA A 47 14.50 4.91 -11.85
C ALA A 47 14.21 6.42 -11.89
N MET A 48 13.54 6.97 -10.88
CA MET A 48 13.13 8.38 -10.88
C MET A 48 14.22 9.30 -10.31
N PRO A 49 14.23 10.60 -10.66
CA PRO A 49 15.28 11.55 -10.23
C PRO A 49 15.42 11.72 -8.72
N TRP A 50 14.40 11.34 -7.96
CA TRP A 50 14.37 11.40 -6.50
C TRP A 50 14.86 10.11 -5.81
N GLY A 51 15.13 9.05 -6.58
CA GLY A 51 15.64 7.77 -6.11
C GLY A 51 14.68 6.97 -5.22
N ASP A 52 15.13 5.78 -4.84
CA ASP A 52 14.52 5.01 -3.75
C ASP A 52 15.16 5.38 -2.41
N ARG A 53 14.39 5.27 -1.32
CA ARG A 53 14.97 5.16 0.02
C ARG A 53 14.82 3.71 0.48
N PRO A 54 15.74 3.20 1.31
CA PRO A 54 15.69 1.80 1.74
C PRO A 54 14.35 1.47 2.41
N ASP A 55 13.62 0.54 1.78
CA ASP A 55 12.42 -0.13 2.30
C ASP A 55 11.31 0.75 2.87
N GLU A 56 11.00 1.89 2.22
CA GLU A 56 9.86 2.74 2.62
C GLU A 56 8.54 1.97 2.66
N ALA A 57 8.30 1.10 1.68
CA ALA A 57 7.10 0.28 1.63
C ALA A 57 6.98 -0.65 2.85
N GLY A 58 8.08 -1.29 3.28
CA GLY A 58 8.12 -2.09 4.49
C GLY A 58 7.84 -1.27 5.74
N ALA A 59 8.44 -0.07 5.85
CA ALA A 59 8.17 0.85 6.95
C ALA A 59 6.69 1.27 7.03
N ILE A 60 6.07 1.58 5.89
CA ILE A 60 4.63 1.92 5.81
C ILE A 60 3.78 0.72 6.23
N LEU A 61 4.08 -0.50 5.76
CA LEU A 61 3.33 -1.70 6.16
C LEU A 61 3.44 -1.98 7.67
N ALA A 62 4.62 -1.77 8.26
CA ALA A 62 4.82 -1.91 9.69
C ALA A 62 4.02 -0.87 10.49
N GLU A 63 4.00 0.38 10.02
CA GLU A 63 3.19 1.47 10.57
C GLU A 63 1.70 1.14 10.50
N LEU A 64 1.19 0.74 9.33
CA LEU A 64 -0.21 0.40 9.13
C LEU A 64 -0.66 -0.75 10.02
N ASN A 65 0.20 -1.75 10.24
CA ASN A 65 -0.06 -2.86 11.16
C ASN A 65 -0.26 -2.43 12.61
N GLN A 66 0.22 -1.25 13.03
CA GLN A 66 -0.10 -0.70 14.35
C GLN A 66 -1.54 -0.17 14.44
N LEU A 67 -2.19 0.10 13.30
CA LEU A 67 -3.55 0.64 13.22
C LEU A 67 -4.57 -0.47 12.89
N SER A 68 -4.24 -1.35 11.94
CA SER A 68 -5.10 -2.43 11.44
C SER A 68 -4.25 -3.48 10.72
N ALA A 69 -4.71 -4.72 10.59
CA ALA A 69 -3.99 -5.74 9.80
C ALA A 69 -3.65 -5.21 8.40
N ALA A 70 -2.37 -5.24 8.04
CA ALA A 70 -1.84 -4.75 6.79
C ALA A 70 -0.86 -5.75 6.16
N ALA A 71 -1.00 -5.98 4.86
CA ALA A 71 -0.08 -6.76 4.06
C ALA A 71 0.20 -6.03 2.75
N GLY A 72 1.24 -6.42 2.03
CA GLY A 72 1.51 -5.86 0.73
C GLY A 72 2.28 -6.76 -0.20
N LEU A 73 2.25 -6.39 -1.48
CA LEU A 73 2.89 -7.10 -2.59
C LEU A 73 3.60 -6.10 -3.49
N GLU A 74 4.88 -6.35 -3.76
CA GLU A 74 5.58 -5.65 -4.84
C GLU A 74 5.02 -6.11 -6.20
N ALA A 75 4.51 -5.17 -6.99
CA ALA A 75 3.72 -5.47 -8.17
C ALA A 75 3.88 -4.42 -9.28
N ASP A 76 4.34 -4.85 -10.45
CA ASP A 76 4.36 -4.04 -11.67
C ASP A 76 2.98 -4.06 -12.35
N LEU A 77 2.23 -2.96 -12.23
CA LEU A 77 0.92 -2.80 -12.85
C LEU A 77 0.98 -2.61 -14.37
N GLY A 78 2.16 -2.47 -14.97
CA GLY A 78 2.35 -2.49 -16.42
C GLY A 78 2.16 -3.89 -17.02
N GLN A 79 2.26 -4.96 -16.21
CA GLN A 79 2.04 -6.33 -16.67
C GLN A 79 0.57 -6.73 -16.63
N PRO A 80 0.03 -7.35 -17.69
CA PRO A 80 -1.40 -7.68 -17.79
C PRO A 80 -1.88 -8.72 -16.76
N GLU A 81 -1.00 -9.57 -16.25
CA GLU A 81 -1.33 -10.61 -15.26
C GLU A 81 -1.30 -10.11 -13.81
N THR A 82 -0.65 -8.98 -13.55
CA THR A 82 -0.48 -8.45 -12.19
C THR A 82 -1.79 -8.22 -11.44
N PRO A 83 -2.86 -7.64 -12.05
CA PRO A 83 -4.12 -7.45 -11.35
C PRO A 83 -4.71 -8.75 -10.77
N ALA A 84 -4.65 -9.85 -11.51
CA ALA A 84 -5.16 -11.14 -11.04
C ALA A 84 -4.35 -11.67 -9.84
N ARG A 85 -3.03 -11.50 -9.88
CA ARG A 85 -2.13 -11.87 -8.76
C ARG A 85 -2.41 -11.05 -7.50
N ILE A 86 -2.67 -9.75 -7.65
CA ILE A 86 -3.04 -8.87 -6.53
C ILE A 86 -4.35 -9.34 -5.89
N MET A 87 -5.37 -9.58 -6.72
CA MET A 87 -6.69 -10.00 -6.22
C MET A 87 -6.67 -11.37 -5.55
N ALA A 88 -5.80 -12.28 -5.96
CA ALA A 88 -5.64 -13.59 -5.33
C ALA A 88 -4.91 -13.51 -3.97
N ALA A 89 -4.11 -12.47 -3.73
CA ALA A 89 -3.32 -12.30 -2.52
C ALA A 89 -4.00 -11.45 -1.44
N ALA A 90 -4.98 -10.62 -1.83
CA ALA A 90 -5.68 -9.66 -0.97
C ALA A 90 -6.93 -10.25 -0.29
#